data_AF-A0A7T4PNG7-F1
#
_entry.id   AF-A0A7T4PNG7-F1
#
_cell.length_a   1.000
_cell.length_b   1.000
_cell.length_c   1.000
_cell.angle_alpha   90.00
_cell.angle_beta   90.00
_cell.angle_gamma   90.00
#
_symmetry.space_group_name_H-M   'P 1'
#
loop_
_entity.id
_entity.type
_entity.pdbx_description
1 polymer ?
#
loop_
_entity_poly.entity_id
_entity_poly.type
_entity_poly.pdbx_seq_one_letter_code
_entity_poly.pdbx_strand_id
1 'polypeptide(L)'
;MAVEWERVGQPGFDRIVEALVHRVYDATARVEVVNGRGGDDGIDIKVTHGSRVRIFQLKYYPDGFPTTAHKGRRKSIRQSFARALQHQPWEWILVVPCTLTTAERGFVTSLAAGQAVRVGVWDRAKLDGLLATHADLEASFTRDQLFEAAKVYGQERALLMDGMRDVSARVTALGRQADGLDDHWTVDFARQGKTVVHTLRAKHPRAHEVSPVEITLTGGGPLMPDLAQAVRRSLGFGLPEEVVLPRGAVESLTVSGPKWLSGEHRDVEVRWQPADKVPLAETVVEVAFLDGEHVTACYPGTLAHVGRGSVGRSVRVDLAGGSLELMVPAASGASASLRFTFSLEKLEPAAGLRLLRIYQRIAAGGAFEVRASAGAIGGGQLPPRPEAARQEAAQLRSYIEDLEAVQRHCEQYFPIPDELTPTDRIALRMARLLIQGHCVASPFLRQARFTLNGQDSPTLRSLLSGEPHAVRGSTAAFALTLAGRHLELGPVHFYHPHVTVDEEDGRRALAALEAGRGEGCEVTVRPVGGECFRHLLHDAAPGSGWTPVPLELPGFTEPR
;
A
#
# COMPACT_ATOMS: atom_id res chain seq x y z
N MET A 1 9.18 -39.20 29.58
CA MET A 1 9.31 -40.64 29.92
C MET A 1 10.72 -40.85 30.47
N ALA A 2 11.09 -42.02 30.99
CA ALA A 2 12.48 -42.26 31.42
C ALA A 2 13.29 -42.84 30.26
N VAL A 3 14.49 -42.30 29.99
CA VAL A 3 15.39 -42.88 28.98
C VAL A 3 15.86 -44.26 29.44
N GLU A 4 15.76 -45.26 28.57
CA GLU A 4 16.30 -46.60 28.84
C GLU A 4 17.81 -46.61 28.60
N TRP A 5 18.56 -46.09 29.56
CA TRP A 5 20.01 -45.89 29.46
C TRP A 5 20.81 -47.17 29.14
N GLU A 6 20.31 -48.35 29.49
CA GLU A 6 20.89 -49.65 29.15
C GLU A 6 20.88 -49.93 27.63
N ARG A 7 19.87 -49.43 26.91
CA ARG A 7 19.73 -49.62 25.45
C ARG A 7 20.51 -48.61 24.63
N VAL A 8 20.82 -47.45 25.22
CA VAL A 8 21.50 -46.34 24.55
C VAL A 8 23.01 -46.61 24.37
N GLY A 9 23.61 -47.38 25.30
CA GLY A 9 25.05 -47.66 25.31
C GLY A 9 25.92 -46.44 25.65
N GLN A 10 27.21 -46.68 25.90
CA GLN A 10 28.17 -45.64 26.30
C GLN A 10 28.27 -44.46 25.29
N PRO A 11 28.41 -44.69 23.96
CA PRO A 11 28.54 -43.57 23.02
C PRO A 11 27.30 -42.68 22.95
N GLY A 12 26.11 -43.25 23.13
CA GLY A 12 24.87 -42.49 23.17
C GLY A 12 24.71 -41.72 24.48
N PHE A 13 25.07 -42.33 25.61
CA PHE A 13 25.12 -41.66 26.91
C PHE A 13 26.03 -40.43 26.88
N ASP A 14 27.24 -40.58 26.33
CA ASP A 14 28.21 -39.48 26.26
C ASP A 14 27.65 -38.29 25.46
N ARG A 15 27.11 -38.55 24.25
CA ARG A 15 26.50 -37.51 23.41
C ARG A 15 25.30 -36.83 24.05
N ILE A 16 24.43 -37.58 24.72
CA ILE A 16 23.23 -37.01 25.37
C ILE A 16 23.66 -36.08 26.50
N VAL A 17 24.61 -36.51 27.33
CA VAL A 17 25.10 -35.71 28.46
C VAL A 17 25.87 -34.47 27.96
N GLU A 18 26.69 -34.59 26.92
CA GLU A 18 27.37 -33.45 26.29
C GLU A 18 26.37 -32.39 25.83
N ALA A 19 25.35 -32.81 25.06
CA ALA A 19 24.32 -31.90 24.57
C ALA A 19 23.51 -31.28 25.72
N LEU A 20 23.23 -32.06 26.77
CA LEU A 20 22.52 -31.59 27.95
C LEU A 20 23.33 -30.53 28.72
N VAL A 21 24.62 -30.77 28.96
CA VAL A 21 25.50 -29.81 29.65
C VAL A 21 25.65 -28.54 28.82
N HIS A 22 25.77 -28.66 27.49
CA HIS A 22 25.74 -27.50 26.59
C HIS A 22 24.45 -26.71 26.78
N ARG A 23 23.29 -27.37 26.74
CA ARG A 23 21.98 -26.72 26.88
C ARG A 23 21.80 -26.00 28.22
N VAL A 24 22.31 -26.57 29.30
CA VAL A 24 22.17 -26.02 30.65
C VAL A 24 23.05 -24.79 30.87
N TYR A 25 24.25 -24.75 30.27
CA TYR A 25 25.26 -23.76 30.63
C TYR A 25 25.66 -22.78 29.52
N ASP A 26 25.42 -23.07 28.24
CA ASP A 26 25.92 -22.28 27.10
C ASP A 26 25.49 -20.80 27.13
N ALA A 27 24.28 -20.51 27.63
CA ALA A 27 23.80 -19.14 27.78
C ALA A 27 24.57 -18.32 28.85
N THR A 28 25.30 -18.99 29.74
CA THR A 28 25.93 -18.36 30.91
C THR A 28 27.41 -18.68 31.06
N ALA A 29 27.96 -19.64 30.33
CA ALA A 29 29.33 -20.12 30.50
C ALA A 29 29.84 -20.77 29.21
N ARG A 30 31.16 -20.77 29.03
CA ARG A 30 31.79 -21.47 27.90
C ARG A 30 31.89 -22.96 28.20
N VAL A 31 31.30 -23.79 27.33
CA VAL A 31 31.31 -25.26 27.43
C VAL A 31 32.31 -25.84 26.43
N GLU A 32 33.22 -26.71 26.90
CA GLU A 32 34.23 -27.38 26.09
C GLU A 32 34.12 -28.89 26.32
N VAL A 33 33.81 -29.64 25.26
CA VAL A 33 33.84 -31.11 25.27
C VAL A 33 35.24 -31.56 24.87
N VAL A 34 35.90 -32.33 25.73
CA VAL A 34 37.29 -32.76 25.51
C VAL A 34 37.28 -34.14 24.86
N ASN A 35 37.75 -34.23 23.61
CA ASN A 35 37.80 -35.48 22.88
C ASN A 35 39.05 -36.30 23.29
N GLY A 36 38.86 -37.37 24.07
CA GLY A 36 39.91 -38.18 24.70
C GLY A 36 40.80 -39.04 23.77
N ARG A 37 40.89 -38.74 22.46
CA ARG A 37 41.86 -39.38 21.55
C ARG A 37 43.28 -38.85 21.83
N GLY A 38 43.87 -39.28 22.95
CA GLY A 38 45.21 -38.88 23.38
C GLY A 38 45.60 -39.24 24.82
N GLY A 39 44.65 -39.71 25.63
CA GLY A 39 44.85 -39.99 27.06
C GLY A 39 44.00 -39.05 27.92
N ASP A 40 43.21 -39.63 28.82
CA ASP A 40 42.25 -38.87 29.62
C ASP A 40 42.96 -37.98 30.65
N ASP A 41 42.88 -36.66 30.50
CA ASP A 41 43.22 -35.69 31.56
C ASP A 41 42.18 -35.67 32.70
N GLY A 42 41.25 -36.64 32.72
CA GLY A 42 40.18 -36.72 33.73
C GLY A 42 39.10 -35.65 33.56
N ILE A 43 38.96 -35.12 32.34
CA ILE A 43 37.98 -34.12 31.95
C ILE A 43 37.25 -34.64 30.72
N ASP A 44 35.93 -34.81 30.81
CA ASP A 44 35.11 -35.11 29.65
C ASP A 44 34.42 -33.83 29.15
N ILE A 45 33.92 -33.00 30.08
CA ILE A 45 33.37 -31.68 29.75
C ILE A 45 33.86 -30.62 30.75
N LYS A 46 34.33 -29.49 30.25
CA LYS A 46 34.77 -28.33 31.03
C LYS A 46 33.82 -27.16 30.79
N VAL A 47 33.32 -26.56 31.87
CA VAL A 47 32.45 -25.38 31.82
C VAL A 47 33.11 -24.23 32.56
N THR A 48 33.37 -23.12 31.87
CA THR A 48 34.08 -21.97 32.42
C THR A 48 33.15 -20.77 32.52
N HIS A 49 32.93 -20.28 33.74
CA HIS A 49 32.13 -19.08 34.03
C HIS A 49 32.99 -18.05 34.76
N GLY A 50 33.46 -17.02 34.04
CA GLY A 50 34.47 -16.09 34.55
C GLY A 50 35.75 -16.84 34.93
N SER A 51 36.22 -16.66 36.17
CA SER A 51 37.38 -17.37 36.72
C SER A 51 37.06 -18.75 37.33
N ARG A 52 35.78 -19.16 37.36
CA ARG A 52 35.36 -20.44 37.96
C ARG A 52 35.25 -21.52 36.90
N VAL A 53 35.94 -22.64 37.12
CA VAL A 53 35.90 -23.83 36.25
C VAL A 53 35.09 -24.94 36.91
N ARG A 54 34.14 -25.48 36.17
CA ARG A 54 33.41 -26.72 36.48
C ARG A 54 33.89 -27.85 35.57
N ILE A 55 34.10 -29.02 36.13
CA ILE A 55 34.48 -30.22 35.37
C ILE A 55 33.40 -31.28 35.54
N PHE A 56 32.90 -31.81 34.44
CA PHE A 56 32.03 -32.96 34.41
C PHE A 56 32.83 -34.18 33.95
N GLN A 57 32.75 -35.25 34.73
CA GLN A 57 33.28 -36.56 34.38
C GLN A 57 32.11 -37.53 34.20
N LEU A 58 31.98 -38.04 32.99
CA LEU A 58 31.03 -39.04 32.55
C LEU A 58 31.59 -40.43 32.84
N LYS A 59 30.78 -41.28 33.48
CA LYS A 59 31.08 -42.70 33.65
C LYS A 59 29.83 -43.51 33.34
N TYR A 60 29.86 -44.25 32.24
CA TYR A 60 28.76 -45.13 31.84
C TYR A 60 28.73 -46.40 32.71
N TYR A 61 28.12 -46.29 33.89
CA TYR A 61 27.91 -47.38 34.84
C TYR A 61 26.41 -47.55 35.13
N PRO A 62 25.64 -48.21 34.23
CA PRO A 62 24.20 -48.39 34.41
C PRO A 62 23.83 -49.16 35.69
N ASP A 63 24.71 -50.06 36.16
CA ASP A 63 24.50 -50.86 37.38
C ASP A 63 25.17 -50.29 38.65
N GLY A 64 25.67 -49.04 38.61
CA GLY A 64 26.34 -48.43 39.76
C GLY A 64 27.79 -48.90 39.98
N PHE A 65 28.31 -48.71 41.20
CA PHE A 65 29.69 -49.04 41.58
C PHE A 65 29.82 -49.52 43.05
N PRO A 66 29.18 -50.66 43.39
CA PRO A 66 29.22 -51.25 44.73
C PRO A 66 30.61 -51.71 45.13
N THR A 67 30.87 -51.71 46.44
CA THR A 67 32.18 -51.96 47.07
C THR A 67 32.74 -53.36 46.83
N THR A 68 31.87 -54.36 46.63
CA THR A 68 32.23 -55.79 46.55
C THR A 68 32.33 -56.32 45.12
N ALA A 69 31.44 -55.91 44.20
CA ALA A 69 31.35 -56.49 42.85
C ALA A 69 32.18 -55.77 41.77
N HIS A 70 32.54 -54.49 41.96
CA HIS A 70 33.18 -53.68 40.91
C HIS A 70 34.34 -52.81 41.43
N LYS A 71 35.32 -53.43 42.11
CA LYS A 71 36.49 -52.76 42.74
C LYS A 71 37.23 -51.77 41.83
N GLY A 72 37.22 -51.99 40.51
CA GLY A 72 37.85 -51.11 39.52
C GLY A 72 37.14 -49.75 39.32
N ARG A 73 35.81 -49.68 39.47
CA ARG A 73 35.03 -48.47 39.16
C ARG A 73 35.30 -47.32 40.15
N ARG A 74 35.31 -47.59 41.45
CA ARG A 74 35.68 -46.59 42.48
C ARG A 74 37.14 -46.13 42.35
N LYS A 75 38.05 -47.04 41.98
CA LYS A 75 39.45 -46.69 41.68
C LYS A 75 39.54 -45.74 40.49
N SER A 76 38.83 -46.04 39.40
CA SER A 76 38.76 -45.19 38.20
C SER A 76 38.19 -43.81 38.52
N ILE A 77 37.10 -43.72 39.30
CA ILE A 77 36.52 -42.44 39.74
C ILE A 77 37.53 -41.61 40.55
N ARG A 78 38.24 -42.22 41.52
CA ARG A 78 39.30 -41.53 42.27
C ARG A 78 40.42 -41.00 41.37
N GLN A 79 40.85 -41.80 40.40
CA GLN A 79 41.92 -41.43 39.47
C GLN A 79 41.47 -40.29 38.53
N SER A 80 40.22 -40.31 38.06
CA SER A 80 39.63 -39.19 37.31
C SER A 80 39.56 -37.92 38.15
N PHE A 81 39.09 -38.00 39.41
CA PHE A 81 39.05 -36.85 40.30
C PHE A 81 40.44 -36.25 40.58
N ALA A 82 41.43 -37.10 40.88
CA ALA A 82 42.80 -36.66 41.13
C ALA A 82 43.44 -35.96 39.91
N ARG A 83 43.12 -36.41 38.69
CA ARG A 83 43.56 -35.76 37.45
C ARG A 83 42.85 -34.42 37.24
N ALA A 84 41.53 -34.38 37.41
CA ALA A 84 40.75 -33.16 37.29
C ALA A 84 41.21 -32.05 38.25
N LEU A 85 41.68 -32.39 39.45
CA LEU A 85 42.22 -31.42 40.43
C LEU A 85 43.42 -30.61 39.90
N GLN A 86 44.19 -31.15 38.95
CA GLN A 86 45.32 -30.43 38.35
C GLN A 86 44.88 -29.16 37.60
N HIS A 87 43.60 -29.10 37.22
CA HIS A 87 42.99 -27.96 36.53
C HIS A 87 42.33 -26.96 37.49
N GLN A 88 42.52 -27.12 38.81
CA GLN A 88 41.99 -26.26 39.87
C GLN A 88 40.48 -25.94 39.72
N PRO A 89 39.61 -26.97 39.58
CA PRO A 89 38.19 -26.75 39.43
C PRO A 89 37.60 -26.13 40.70
N TRP A 90 36.67 -25.20 40.51
CA TRP A 90 35.79 -24.73 41.57
C TRP A 90 34.76 -25.81 41.96
N GLU A 91 34.32 -26.62 40.99
CA GLU A 91 33.40 -27.72 41.21
C GLU A 91 33.65 -28.88 40.23
N TRP A 92 33.57 -30.11 40.74
CA TRP A 92 33.71 -31.34 39.98
C TRP A 92 32.44 -32.19 40.12
N ILE A 93 31.89 -32.66 39.00
CA ILE A 93 30.60 -33.33 38.94
C ILE A 93 30.77 -34.70 38.28
N LEU A 94 30.39 -35.76 39.00
CA LEU A 94 30.29 -37.10 38.44
C LEU A 94 28.93 -37.29 37.77
N VAL A 95 28.92 -37.69 36.50
CA VAL A 95 27.69 -37.98 35.74
C VAL A 95 27.59 -39.48 35.47
N VAL A 96 26.48 -40.11 35.88
CA VAL A 96 26.26 -41.55 35.77
C VAL A 96 24.81 -41.88 35.41
N PRO A 97 24.55 -42.88 34.56
CA PRO A 97 23.20 -43.25 34.10
C PRO A 97 22.45 -44.19 35.09
N CYS A 98 22.77 -44.11 36.38
CA CYS A 98 22.18 -44.96 37.42
C CYS A 98 21.80 -44.13 38.65
N THR A 99 20.92 -44.67 39.49
CA THR A 99 20.58 -44.07 40.78
C THR A 99 21.59 -44.56 41.82
N LEU A 100 22.31 -43.64 42.47
CA LEU A 100 23.32 -44.00 43.46
C LEU A 100 22.73 -44.39 44.81
N THR A 101 23.28 -45.43 45.43
CA THR A 101 23.02 -45.76 46.84
C THR A 101 23.64 -44.72 47.78
N THR A 102 23.17 -44.68 49.03
CA THR A 102 23.73 -43.78 50.07
C THR A 102 25.24 -43.96 50.26
N ALA A 103 25.71 -45.22 50.22
CA ALA A 103 27.13 -45.53 50.37
C ALA A 103 27.98 -45.08 49.16
N GLU A 104 27.43 -45.13 47.95
CA GLU A 104 28.10 -44.65 46.73
C GLU A 104 28.13 -43.13 46.67
N ARG A 105 27.02 -42.47 47.03
CA ARG A 105 26.98 -41.01 47.14
C ARG A 105 27.95 -40.50 48.19
N GLY A 106 27.95 -41.13 49.38
CA GLY A 106 28.89 -40.81 50.46
C GLY A 106 30.36 -41.00 50.06
N PHE A 107 30.65 -42.02 49.25
CA PHE A 107 31.98 -42.20 48.68
C PHE A 107 32.38 -41.04 47.77
N VAL A 108 31.51 -40.61 46.84
CA VAL A 108 31.83 -39.52 45.90
C VAL A 108 32.01 -38.19 46.66
N THR A 109 31.14 -37.87 47.60
CA THR A 109 31.26 -36.63 48.40
C THR A 109 32.52 -36.62 49.27
N SER A 110 32.96 -37.78 49.78
CA SER A 110 34.20 -37.89 50.56
C SER A 110 35.46 -37.54 49.77
N LEU A 111 35.43 -37.53 48.44
CA LEU A 111 36.58 -37.15 47.59
C LEU A 111 37.00 -35.69 47.80
N ALA A 112 36.07 -34.81 48.17
CA ALA A 112 36.36 -33.41 48.45
C ALA A 112 37.06 -33.17 49.80
N ALA A 113 37.18 -34.19 50.66
CA ALA A 113 37.72 -34.03 52.01
C ALA A 113 39.16 -33.49 51.97
N GLY A 114 39.38 -32.31 52.56
CA GLY A 114 40.68 -31.64 52.58
C GLY A 114 41.07 -30.94 51.27
N GLN A 115 40.15 -30.79 50.31
CA GLN A 115 40.38 -30.11 49.03
C GLN A 115 39.48 -28.87 48.89
N ALA A 116 39.97 -27.82 48.24
CA ALA A 116 39.21 -26.59 47.97
C ALA A 116 38.32 -26.70 46.72
N VAL A 117 37.64 -27.83 46.52
CA VAL A 117 36.74 -28.12 45.39
C VAL A 117 35.37 -28.58 45.89
N ARG A 118 34.29 -28.16 45.23
CA ARG A 118 32.95 -28.71 45.47
C ARG A 118 32.74 -29.99 44.67
N VAL A 119 32.17 -31.02 45.27
CA VAL A 119 31.83 -32.27 44.54
C VAL A 119 30.32 -32.44 44.42
N GLY A 120 29.85 -32.64 43.19
CA GLY A 120 28.46 -32.89 42.83
C GLY A 120 28.25 -34.22 42.11
N VAL A 121 26.99 -34.64 41.98
CA VAL A 121 26.59 -35.84 41.24
C VAL A 121 25.37 -35.55 40.39
N TRP A 122 25.42 -35.93 39.12
CA TRP A 122 24.27 -36.04 38.23
C TRP A 122 23.99 -37.53 38.01
N ASP A 123 23.03 -38.06 38.75
CA ASP A 123 22.56 -39.44 38.64
C ASP A 123 21.34 -39.54 37.72
N ARG A 124 20.81 -40.75 37.53
CA ARG A 124 19.65 -40.99 36.66
C ARG A 124 18.48 -40.05 36.96
N ALA A 125 18.12 -39.86 38.23
CA ALA A 125 17.01 -38.99 38.60
C ALA A 125 17.25 -37.53 38.18
N LYS A 126 18.48 -37.02 38.38
CA LYS A 126 18.85 -35.68 37.94
C LYS A 126 18.85 -35.55 36.41
N LEU A 127 19.39 -36.55 35.71
CA LEU A 127 19.43 -36.58 34.24
C LEU A 127 18.03 -36.63 33.64
N ASP A 128 17.16 -37.51 34.14
CA ASP A 128 15.78 -37.64 33.67
C ASP A 128 14.99 -36.33 33.92
N GLY A 129 15.18 -35.68 35.07
CA GLY A 129 14.56 -34.38 35.36
C GLY A 129 15.06 -33.24 34.46
N LEU A 130 16.36 -33.21 34.15
CA LEU A 130 16.94 -32.23 33.23
C LEU A 130 16.46 -32.48 31.79
N LEU A 131 16.37 -33.73 31.34
CA LEU A 131 15.86 -34.09 30.02
C LEU A 131 14.37 -33.78 29.87
N ALA A 132 13.56 -34.00 30.91
CA ALA A 132 12.16 -33.60 30.90
C ALA A 132 11.98 -32.07 30.76
N THR A 133 12.95 -31.29 31.24
CA THR A 133 12.98 -29.82 31.06
C THR A 133 13.39 -29.42 29.63
N HIS A 134 14.02 -30.32 28.88
CA HIS A 134 14.49 -30.14 27.51
C HIS A 134 13.91 -31.24 26.60
N ALA A 135 12.57 -31.28 26.50
CA ALA A 135 11.82 -32.32 25.79
C ALA A 135 12.15 -32.42 24.28
N ASP A 136 12.68 -31.35 23.69
CA ASP A 136 13.21 -31.33 22.32
C ASP A 136 14.46 -32.21 22.16
N LEU A 137 15.33 -32.23 23.18
CA LEU A 137 16.51 -33.09 23.23
C LEU A 137 16.10 -34.55 23.46
N GLU A 138 15.12 -34.81 24.34
CA GLU A 138 14.55 -36.16 24.55
C GLU A 138 13.99 -36.74 23.23
N ALA A 139 13.25 -35.92 22.47
CA ALA A 139 12.63 -36.32 21.20
C ALA A 139 13.63 -36.62 20.08
N SER A 140 14.78 -35.92 20.02
CA SER A 140 15.77 -36.18 18.98
C SER A 140 16.46 -37.53 19.14
N PHE A 141 16.73 -37.96 20.37
CA PHE A 141 17.44 -39.22 20.64
C PHE A 141 16.53 -40.46 20.66
N THR A 142 15.25 -40.31 21.00
CA THR A 142 14.26 -41.41 20.90
C THR A 142 13.89 -41.74 19.45
N ARG A 143 14.10 -40.80 18.52
CA ARG A 143 13.85 -41.00 17.08
C ARG A 143 14.78 -42.03 16.45
N ASP A 144 16.04 -42.11 16.90
CA ASP A 144 17.04 -43.09 16.43
C ASP A 144 16.77 -44.52 16.91
N GLN A 145 15.98 -44.70 17.99
CA GLN A 145 15.56 -46.03 18.43
C GLN A 145 14.37 -46.57 17.64
N LEU A 146 13.48 -45.67 17.17
CA LEU A 146 12.38 -46.01 16.24
C LEU A 146 12.88 -46.26 14.80
N PHE A 147 14.03 -45.70 14.46
CA PHE A 147 14.74 -45.85 13.18
C PHE A 147 15.13 -47.30 12.87
N GLU A 148 15.57 -48.07 13.87
CA GLU A 148 15.98 -49.47 13.70
C GLU A 148 14.78 -50.42 13.50
N ALA A 149 13.60 -50.07 14.00
CA ALA A 149 12.36 -50.82 13.79
C ALA A 149 11.74 -50.57 12.39
N ALA A 150 12.09 -49.45 11.75
CA ALA A 150 11.57 -49.06 10.43
C ALA A 150 12.33 -49.71 9.25
N LYS A 151 13.37 -50.52 9.52
CA LYS A 151 14.25 -51.21 8.53
C LYS A 151 13.55 -52.18 7.56
N VAL A 152 12.23 -52.38 7.63
CA VAL A 152 11.47 -53.28 6.74
C VAL A 152 10.76 -52.50 5.61
N TYR A 153 11.59 -51.89 4.75
CA TYR A 153 11.45 -51.81 3.29
C TYR A 153 10.24 -51.17 2.58
N GLY A 154 9.31 -50.49 3.28
CA GLY A 154 8.18 -49.79 2.62
C GLY A 154 7.90 -48.36 3.08
N GLN A 155 8.46 -47.95 4.23
CA GLN A 155 8.09 -46.71 4.90
C GLN A 155 9.13 -45.58 4.82
N GLU A 156 10.31 -45.81 4.23
CA GLU A 156 11.38 -44.79 4.13
C GLU A 156 10.90 -43.53 3.38
N ARG A 157 10.22 -43.72 2.24
CA ARG A 157 9.59 -42.62 1.49
C ARG A 157 8.42 -42.00 2.26
N ALA A 158 7.66 -42.82 3.01
CA ALA A 158 6.54 -42.33 3.82
C ALA A 158 7.02 -41.40 4.95
N LEU A 159 8.22 -41.64 5.48
CA LEU A 159 8.89 -40.87 6.52
C LEU A 159 9.80 -39.75 5.99
N LEU A 160 9.89 -39.57 4.67
CA LEU A 160 10.67 -38.52 4.00
C LEU A 160 12.16 -38.55 4.39
N MET A 161 12.76 -39.74 4.39
CA MET A 161 14.12 -39.93 4.88
C MET A 161 15.19 -39.30 3.97
N ASP A 162 14.95 -39.19 2.66
CA ASP A 162 15.76 -38.39 1.70
C ASP A 162 15.23 -36.94 1.58
N GLY A 163 14.52 -36.46 2.61
CA GLY A 163 14.02 -35.10 2.73
C GLY A 163 13.17 -34.68 1.52
N MET A 164 13.57 -33.59 0.85
CA MET A 164 12.82 -33.02 -0.27
C MET A 164 12.70 -33.94 -1.48
N ARG A 165 13.66 -34.85 -1.72
CA ARG A 165 13.59 -35.79 -2.85
C ARG A 165 12.48 -36.81 -2.66
N ASP A 166 12.30 -37.32 -1.45
CA ASP A 166 11.17 -38.19 -1.12
C ASP A 166 9.83 -37.47 -1.17
N VAL A 167 9.79 -36.20 -0.74
CA VAL A 167 8.60 -35.35 -0.91
C VAL A 167 8.24 -35.23 -2.39
N SER A 168 9.20 -34.83 -3.23
CA SER A 168 8.98 -34.72 -4.67
C SER A 168 8.56 -36.04 -5.30
N ALA A 169 9.23 -37.14 -5.00
CA ALA A 169 8.90 -38.46 -5.53
C ALA A 169 7.47 -38.89 -5.15
N ARG A 170 7.04 -38.62 -3.91
CA ARG A 170 5.67 -38.90 -3.46
C ARG A 170 4.63 -38.00 -4.10
N VAL A 171 4.90 -36.70 -4.20
CA VAL A 171 4.01 -35.77 -4.88
C VAL A 171 3.86 -36.15 -6.35
N THR A 172 4.95 -36.52 -7.03
CA THR A 172 4.91 -37.02 -8.41
C THR A 172 4.15 -38.34 -8.52
N ALA A 173 4.38 -39.29 -7.62
CA ALA A 173 3.65 -40.57 -7.62
C ALA A 173 2.15 -40.38 -7.38
N LEU A 174 1.78 -39.49 -6.46
CA LEU A 174 0.39 -39.09 -6.22
C LEU A 174 -0.22 -38.40 -7.44
N GLY A 175 0.53 -37.51 -8.10
CA GLY A 175 0.12 -36.89 -9.36
C GLY A 175 -0.19 -37.92 -10.44
N ARG A 176 0.67 -38.94 -10.61
CA ARG A 176 0.41 -40.05 -11.55
C ARG A 176 -0.83 -40.86 -11.20
N GLN A 177 -1.15 -41.03 -9.91
CA GLN A 177 -2.38 -41.69 -9.49
C GLN A 177 -3.61 -40.82 -9.77
N ALA A 178 -3.51 -39.51 -9.53
CA ALA A 178 -4.58 -38.56 -9.87
C ALA A 178 -4.82 -38.50 -11.39
N ASP A 179 -3.76 -38.56 -12.19
CA ASP A 179 -3.85 -38.73 -13.65
C ASP A 179 -4.51 -40.06 -14.06
N GLY A 180 -4.69 -41.03 -13.17
CA GLY A 180 -5.42 -42.27 -13.46
C GLY A 180 -6.93 -42.21 -13.20
N LEU A 181 -7.46 -41.13 -12.60
CA LEU A 181 -8.85 -41.07 -12.13
C LEU A 181 -9.89 -40.86 -13.25
N ASP A 182 -9.50 -40.25 -14.36
CA ASP A 182 -10.37 -39.89 -15.48
C ASP A 182 -9.55 -39.64 -16.75
N ASP A 183 -10.11 -39.90 -17.93
CA ASP A 183 -9.38 -39.77 -19.20
C ASP A 183 -9.19 -38.31 -19.65
N HIS A 184 -10.02 -37.39 -19.18
CA HIS A 184 -10.12 -36.01 -19.67
C HIS A 184 -9.63 -34.98 -18.64
N TRP A 185 -9.79 -35.27 -17.36
CA TRP A 185 -9.48 -34.36 -16.26
C TRP A 185 -8.45 -34.91 -15.29
N THR A 186 -7.69 -34.02 -14.65
CA THR A 186 -6.81 -34.31 -13.52
C THR A 186 -6.86 -33.15 -12.53
N VAL A 187 -6.21 -33.32 -11.38
CA VAL A 187 -6.06 -32.27 -10.36
C VAL A 187 -4.59 -32.07 -10.03
N ASP A 188 -4.16 -30.82 -10.02
CA ASP A 188 -2.90 -30.44 -9.42
C ASP A 188 -3.12 -30.10 -7.94
N PHE A 189 -2.14 -30.39 -7.09
CA PHE A 189 -2.25 -30.26 -5.63
C PHE A 189 -1.19 -29.30 -5.09
N ALA A 190 -1.58 -28.38 -4.22
CA ALA A 190 -0.65 -27.55 -3.46
C ALA A 190 -1.04 -27.53 -1.98
N ARG A 191 -0.04 -27.47 -1.10
CA ARG A 191 -0.27 -27.28 0.34
C ARG A 191 0.07 -25.84 0.73
N GLN A 192 -0.88 -25.15 1.34
CA GLN A 192 -0.70 -23.81 1.90
C GLN A 192 -1.05 -23.86 3.40
N GLY A 193 -0.02 -23.92 4.26
CA GLY A 193 -0.20 -24.08 5.71
C GLY A 193 -0.91 -25.38 6.08
N LYS A 194 -2.16 -25.28 6.55
CA LYS A 194 -3.05 -26.41 6.88
C LYS A 194 -4.05 -26.74 5.77
N THR A 195 -4.09 -25.96 4.69
CA THR A 195 -5.03 -26.12 3.58
C THR A 195 -4.38 -26.87 2.43
N VAL A 196 -5.15 -27.75 1.77
CA VAL A 196 -4.80 -28.35 0.49
C VAL A 196 -5.63 -27.67 -0.59
N VAL A 197 -4.96 -27.16 -1.61
CA VAL A 197 -5.56 -26.54 -2.79
C VAL A 197 -5.56 -27.56 -3.91
N HIS A 198 -6.73 -27.81 -4.49
CA HIS A 198 -6.90 -28.63 -5.68
C HIS A 198 -7.19 -27.72 -6.87
N THR A 199 -6.42 -27.87 -7.94
CA THR A 199 -6.64 -27.15 -9.20
C THR A 199 -7.06 -28.14 -10.27
N LEU A 200 -8.34 -28.08 -10.66
CA LEU A 200 -8.86 -28.91 -11.75
C LEU A 200 -8.21 -28.48 -13.07
N ARG A 201 -7.61 -29.42 -13.79
CA ARG A 201 -6.92 -29.16 -15.06
C ARG A 201 -7.38 -30.14 -16.14
N ALA A 202 -7.66 -29.58 -17.32
CA ALA A 202 -7.91 -30.37 -18.51
C ALA A 202 -6.62 -31.04 -18.99
N LYS A 203 -6.67 -32.34 -19.31
CA LYS A 203 -5.53 -33.06 -19.88
C LYS A 203 -5.32 -32.76 -21.37
N HIS A 204 -6.37 -32.32 -22.04
CA HIS A 204 -6.34 -31.91 -23.44
C HIS A 204 -7.36 -30.77 -23.69
N PRO A 205 -7.19 -29.96 -24.76
CA PRO A 205 -8.01 -28.75 -24.98
C PRO A 205 -9.52 -29.02 -25.06
N ARG A 206 -9.91 -30.18 -25.60
CA ARG A 206 -11.31 -30.58 -25.80
C ARG A 206 -11.98 -31.24 -24.59
N ALA A 207 -11.32 -31.36 -23.44
CA ALA A 207 -11.87 -32.09 -22.27
C ALA A 207 -13.26 -31.57 -21.87
N HIS A 208 -13.43 -30.25 -21.89
CA HIS A 208 -14.70 -29.57 -21.58
C HIS A 208 -15.85 -29.87 -22.56
N GLU A 209 -15.56 -30.28 -23.81
CA GLU A 209 -16.59 -30.65 -24.79
C GLU A 209 -17.08 -32.09 -24.58
N VAL A 210 -16.17 -33.00 -24.24
CA VAL A 210 -16.45 -34.45 -24.20
C VAL A 210 -16.76 -34.97 -22.81
N SER A 211 -16.33 -34.26 -21.76
CA SER A 211 -16.62 -34.53 -20.36
C SER A 211 -16.83 -33.19 -19.64
N PRO A 212 -17.97 -32.51 -19.84
CA PRO A 212 -18.21 -31.20 -19.26
C PRO A 212 -18.26 -31.26 -17.73
N VAL A 213 -17.66 -30.26 -17.09
CA VAL A 213 -17.78 -30.03 -15.64
C VAL A 213 -18.64 -28.80 -15.43
N GLU A 214 -19.76 -28.98 -14.76
CA GLU A 214 -20.70 -27.91 -14.44
C GLU A 214 -20.60 -27.59 -12.94
N ILE A 215 -20.46 -26.30 -12.64
CA ILE A 215 -20.46 -25.80 -11.26
C ILE A 215 -21.70 -24.92 -11.09
N THR A 216 -22.61 -25.36 -10.24
CA THR A 216 -23.86 -24.65 -9.92
C THR A 216 -23.77 -24.07 -8.52
N LEU A 217 -24.08 -22.78 -8.38
CA LEU A 217 -24.13 -22.07 -7.11
C LEU A 217 -25.58 -21.70 -6.81
N THR A 218 -26.07 -22.10 -5.63
CA THR A 218 -27.38 -21.72 -5.12
C THR A 218 -27.21 -20.69 -4.00
N GLY A 219 -27.87 -19.55 -4.12
CA GLY A 219 -27.77 -18.46 -3.16
C GLY A 219 -28.80 -18.58 -2.03
N GLY A 220 -28.40 -18.31 -0.79
CA GLY A 220 -29.26 -18.41 0.40
C GLY A 220 -30.23 -17.24 0.62
N GLY A 221 -30.36 -16.33 -0.35
CA GLY A 221 -31.19 -15.13 -0.26
C GLY A 221 -30.71 -13.98 -1.14
N PRO A 222 -31.33 -12.79 -1.04
CA PRO A 222 -30.88 -11.61 -1.78
C PRO A 222 -29.48 -11.19 -1.33
N LEU A 223 -28.61 -10.88 -2.30
CA LEU A 223 -27.28 -10.35 -2.03
C LEU A 223 -27.37 -8.91 -1.52
N MET A 224 -26.43 -8.54 -0.63
CA MET A 224 -26.23 -7.15 -0.25
C MET A 224 -25.95 -6.26 -1.48
N PRO A 225 -26.36 -4.98 -1.50
CA PRO A 225 -26.26 -4.13 -2.68
C PRO A 225 -24.89 -4.08 -3.34
N ASP A 226 -23.82 -3.95 -2.54
CA ASP A 226 -22.45 -3.87 -3.04
C ASP A 226 -21.99 -5.19 -3.68
N LEU A 227 -22.32 -6.32 -3.06
CA LEU A 227 -22.00 -7.65 -3.60
C LEU A 227 -22.82 -7.95 -4.86
N ALA A 228 -24.10 -7.57 -4.89
CA ALA A 228 -24.94 -7.67 -6.08
C ALA A 228 -24.37 -6.85 -7.24
N GLN A 229 -23.85 -5.64 -6.95
CA GLN A 229 -23.20 -4.79 -7.93
C GLN A 229 -21.90 -5.42 -8.44
N ALA A 230 -21.05 -5.95 -7.56
CA ALA A 230 -19.80 -6.63 -7.93
C ALA A 230 -20.07 -7.87 -8.81
N VAL A 231 -21.05 -8.71 -8.43
CA VAL A 231 -21.52 -9.85 -9.22
C VAL A 231 -21.99 -9.39 -10.60
N ARG A 232 -22.84 -8.35 -10.66
CA ARG A 232 -23.32 -7.82 -11.94
C ARG A 232 -22.19 -7.29 -12.82
N ARG A 233 -21.20 -6.60 -12.25
CA ARG A 233 -20.04 -6.04 -12.96
C ARG A 233 -19.14 -7.14 -13.51
N SER A 234 -18.72 -8.07 -12.65
CA SER A 234 -17.79 -9.15 -13.02
C SER A 234 -18.49 -10.23 -13.86
N LEU A 235 -19.52 -10.92 -13.34
CA LEU A 235 -20.20 -12.00 -14.06
C LEU A 235 -21.14 -11.51 -15.18
N GLY A 236 -21.82 -10.38 -14.96
CA GLY A 236 -22.77 -9.84 -15.92
C GLY A 236 -22.11 -9.16 -17.11
N PHE A 237 -21.05 -8.37 -16.90
CA PHE A 237 -20.37 -7.61 -17.96
C PHE A 237 -18.93 -8.05 -18.24
N GLY A 238 -18.38 -8.98 -17.46
CA GLY A 238 -17.03 -9.51 -17.67
C GLY A 238 -15.91 -8.60 -17.18
N LEU A 239 -16.15 -7.72 -16.21
CA LEU A 239 -15.09 -6.86 -15.65
C LEU A 239 -14.04 -7.69 -14.89
N PRO A 240 -12.76 -7.29 -14.89
CA PRO A 240 -11.68 -8.07 -14.32
C PRO A 240 -11.55 -7.86 -12.81
N GLU A 241 -12.66 -7.99 -12.10
CA GLU A 241 -12.77 -7.77 -10.66
C GLU A 241 -12.92 -9.10 -9.94
N GLU A 242 -12.21 -9.26 -8.81
CA GLU A 242 -12.44 -10.37 -7.89
C GLU A 242 -13.78 -10.17 -7.18
N VAL A 243 -14.60 -11.21 -7.18
CA VAL A 243 -15.86 -11.26 -6.44
C VAL A 243 -15.79 -12.39 -5.43
N VAL A 244 -15.88 -12.05 -4.15
CA VAL A 244 -15.93 -13.02 -3.05
C VAL A 244 -17.37 -13.19 -2.59
N LEU A 245 -17.93 -14.37 -2.80
CA LEU A 245 -19.19 -14.81 -2.22
C LEU A 245 -18.89 -15.46 -0.87
N PRO A 246 -19.21 -14.80 0.26
CA PRO A 246 -18.94 -15.35 1.58
C PRO A 246 -19.83 -16.57 1.86
N ARG A 247 -19.45 -17.37 2.86
CA ARG A 247 -20.19 -18.58 3.29
C ARG A 247 -21.69 -18.37 3.48
N GLY A 248 -22.10 -17.24 4.05
CA GLY A 248 -23.52 -16.92 4.27
C GLY A 248 -24.30 -16.55 3.00
N ALA A 249 -23.63 -16.24 1.89
CA ALA A 249 -24.27 -15.92 0.62
C ALA A 249 -24.53 -17.16 -0.25
N VAL A 250 -23.85 -18.27 0.02
CA VAL A 250 -23.93 -19.53 -0.75
C VAL A 250 -24.63 -20.59 0.09
N GLU A 251 -25.83 -21.00 -0.33
CA GLU A 251 -26.57 -22.10 0.29
C GLU A 251 -25.90 -23.44 -0.02
N SER A 252 -25.60 -23.66 -1.30
CA SER A 252 -24.90 -24.85 -1.78
C SER A 252 -24.11 -24.58 -3.06
N LEU A 253 -23.05 -25.36 -3.24
CA LEU A 253 -22.27 -25.47 -4.46
C LEU A 253 -22.33 -26.92 -4.92
N THR A 254 -22.87 -27.16 -6.10
CA THR A 254 -22.94 -28.49 -6.71
C THR A 254 -21.97 -28.56 -7.88
N VAL A 255 -21.10 -29.56 -7.87
CA VAL A 255 -20.24 -29.89 -9.01
C VAL A 255 -20.79 -31.14 -9.68
N SER A 256 -21.08 -31.06 -10.97
CA SER A 256 -21.47 -32.17 -11.83
C SER A 256 -20.37 -32.46 -12.85
N GLY A 257 -19.99 -33.72 -13.01
CA GLY A 257 -18.94 -34.14 -13.93
C GLY A 257 -18.52 -35.60 -13.68
N PRO A 258 -17.23 -35.94 -13.81
CA PRO A 258 -16.72 -37.25 -13.42
C PRO A 258 -17.07 -37.61 -11.98
N LYS A 259 -17.29 -38.90 -11.71
CA LYS A 259 -17.76 -39.41 -10.40
C LYS A 259 -16.84 -39.02 -9.23
N TRP A 260 -15.54 -38.94 -9.47
CA TRP A 260 -14.56 -38.58 -8.43
C TRP A 260 -14.58 -37.08 -8.06
N LEU A 261 -15.10 -36.23 -8.95
CA LEU A 261 -15.19 -34.79 -8.78
C LEU A 261 -16.58 -34.35 -8.30
N SER A 262 -17.62 -35.09 -8.67
CA SER A 262 -19.01 -34.68 -8.43
C SER A 262 -19.38 -34.71 -6.95
N GLY A 263 -20.09 -33.69 -6.49
CA GLY A 263 -20.51 -33.56 -5.10
C GLY A 263 -21.30 -32.29 -4.81
N GLU A 264 -21.99 -32.29 -3.67
CA GLU A 264 -22.61 -31.10 -3.09
C GLU A 264 -21.76 -30.62 -1.92
N HIS A 265 -21.47 -29.33 -1.90
CA HIS A 265 -20.70 -28.66 -0.86
C HIS A 265 -21.54 -27.56 -0.23
N ARG A 266 -21.53 -27.48 1.10
CA ARG A 266 -22.19 -26.43 1.89
C ARG A 266 -21.15 -25.69 2.73
N ASP A 267 -21.51 -24.51 3.20
CA ASP A 267 -20.60 -23.64 3.96
C ASP A 267 -19.29 -23.37 3.19
N VAL A 268 -19.44 -22.92 1.94
CA VAL A 268 -18.33 -22.63 1.03
C VAL A 268 -18.20 -21.13 0.80
N GLU A 269 -16.96 -20.65 0.76
CA GLU A 269 -16.64 -19.33 0.20
C GLU A 269 -16.24 -19.53 -1.26
N VAL A 270 -16.83 -18.74 -2.16
CA VAL A 270 -16.50 -18.80 -3.58
C VAL A 270 -15.80 -17.51 -3.97
N ARG A 271 -14.59 -17.65 -4.52
CA ARG A 271 -13.86 -16.53 -5.09
C ARG A 271 -13.87 -16.65 -6.59
N TRP A 272 -14.48 -15.67 -7.23
CA TRP A 272 -14.48 -15.55 -8.68
C TRP A 272 -13.46 -14.50 -9.09
N GLN A 273 -12.53 -14.87 -9.97
CA GLN A 273 -11.56 -13.96 -10.53
C GLN A 273 -11.30 -14.31 -11.99
N PRO A 274 -10.87 -13.34 -12.83
CA PRO A 274 -10.41 -13.64 -14.18
C PRO A 274 -9.28 -14.66 -14.16
N ALA A 275 -9.30 -15.62 -15.09
CA ALA A 275 -8.14 -16.47 -15.34
C ALA A 275 -6.94 -15.61 -15.77
N ASP A 276 -5.72 -16.05 -15.44
CA ASP A 276 -4.49 -15.27 -15.67
C ASP A 276 -4.45 -14.62 -17.05
N LYS A 277 -4.20 -13.31 -17.03
CA LYS A 277 -4.26 -12.42 -18.18
C LYS A 277 -3.26 -12.88 -19.24
N VAL A 278 -3.73 -13.26 -20.42
CA VAL A 278 -2.95 -12.95 -21.63
C VAL A 278 -3.01 -11.42 -21.73
N PRO A 279 -1.89 -10.69 -21.60
CA PRO A 279 -1.92 -9.25 -21.81
C PRO A 279 -2.50 -9.00 -23.19
N LEU A 280 -3.56 -8.19 -23.28
CA LEU A 280 -3.88 -7.59 -24.56
C LEU A 280 -2.60 -6.84 -24.97
N ALA A 281 -2.00 -7.21 -26.11
CA ALA A 281 -0.93 -6.42 -26.70
C ALA A 281 -1.39 -4.96 -26.70
N GLU A 282 -0.54 -4.02 -26.28
CA GLU A 282 -0.89 -2.60 -26.12
C GLU A 282 -1.67 -2.10 -27.35
N THR A 283 -3.00 -2.11 -27.24
CA THR A 283 -3.87 -1.81 -28.35
C THR A 283 -4.24 -0.36 -28.19
N VAL A 284 -3.65 0.48 -29.02
CA VAL A 284 -4.03 1.89 -29.12
C VAL A 284 -5.48 1.97 -29.56
N VAL A 285 -6.26 2.73 -28.81
CA VAL A 285 -7.69 2.95 -29.07
C VAL A 285 -8.02 4.43 -29.04
N GLU A 286 -9.15 4.76 -29.63
CA GLU A 286 -9.72 6.09 -29.69
C GLU A 286 -11.10 6.11 -29.04
N VAL A 287 -11.32 7.03 -28.10
CA VAL A 287 -12.64 7.32 -27.54
C VAL A 287 -13.24 8.48 -28.33
N ALA A 288 -14.18 8.17 -29.21
CA ALA A 288 -14.85 9.12 -30.08
C ALA A 288 -16.22 9.50 -29.52
N PHE A 289 -16.52 10.79 -29.43
CA PHE A 289 -17.85 11.33 -29.11
C PHE A 289 -18.55 11.76 -30.39
N LEU A 290 -19.83 11.45 -30.51
CA LEU A 290 -20.59 11.48 -31.76
C LEU A 290 -21.82 12.38 -31.64
N ASP A 291 -22.13 13.08 -32.72
CA ASP A 291 -23.42 13.72 -32.97
C ASP A 291 -23.98 13.18 -34.31
N GLY A 292 -24.94 12.26 -34.21
CA GLY A 292 -25.29 11.36 -35.30
C GLY A 292 -24.08 10.55 -35.76
N GLU A 293 -23.73 10.65 -37.05
CA GLU A 293 -22.56 10.00 -37.65
C GLU A 293 -21.27 10.85 -37.53
N HIS A 294 -21.37 12.10 -37.07
CA HIS A 294 -20.23 13.02 -37.04
C HIS A 294 -19.44 12.92 -35.73
N VAL A 295 -18.11 12.74 -35.84
CA VAL A 295 -17.22 12.75 -34.68
C VAL A 295 -16.99 14.19 -34.23
N THR A 296 -17.47 14.53 -33.03
CA THR A 296 -17.32 15.87 -32.43
C THR A 296 -16.08 15.99 -31.53
N ALA A 297 -15.50 14.88 -31.10
CA ALA A 297 -14.18 14.81 -30.46
C ALA A 297 -13.65 13.38 -30.47
N CYS A 298 -12.32 13.26 -30.42
CA CYS A 298 -11.62 12.01 -30.28
C CYS A 298 -10.50 12.14 -29.25
N TYR A 299 -10.33 11.14 -28.39
CA TYR A 299 -9.29 11.09 -27.37
C TYR A 299 -8.53 9.77 -27.46
N PRO A 300 -7.19 9.80 -27.64
CA PRO A 300 -6.39 8.59 -27.68
C PRO A 300 -6.27 7.95 -26.28
N GLY A 301 -6.26 6.63 -26.25
CA GLY A 301 -6.07 5.83 -25.05
C GLY A 301 -5.48 4.46 -25.36
N THR A 302 -5.32 3.66 -24.31
CA THR A 302 -4.82 2.28 -24.39
C THR A 302 -5.89 1.34 -23.86
N LEU A 303 -6.14 0.25 -24.59
CA LEU A 303 -7.09 -0.76 -24.19
C LEU A 303 -6.54 -1.58 -23.02
N ALA A 304 -7.11 -1.39 -21.84
CA ALA A 304 -6.71 -2.10 -20.63
C ALA A 304 -7.47 -3.42 -20.43
N HIS A 305 -8.71 -3.49 -20.92
CA HIS A 305 -9.55 -4.68 -20.77
C HIS A 305 -10.67 -4.75 -21.80
N VAL A 306 -10.97 -5.96 -22.27
CA VAL A 306 -12.22 -6.30 -22.96
C VAL A 306 -12.75 -7.58 -22.36
N GLY A 307 -13.99 -7.55 -21.87
CA GLY A 307 -14.64 -8.69 -21.24
C GLY A 307 -16.05 -8.89 -21.76
N ARG A 308 -16.56 -10.12 -21.60
CA ARG A 308 -17.95 -10.47 -21.88
C ARG A 308 -18.49 -11.27 -20.71
N GLY A 309 -19.68 -10.91 -20.27
CA GLY A 309 -20.46 -11.64 -19.28
C GLY A 309 -21.83 -12.04 -19.82
N SER A 310 -22.69 -12.53 -18.94
CA SER A 310 -24.02 -13.04 -19.29
C SER A 310 -25.02 -11.94 -19.72
N VAL A 311 -24.81 -10.70 -19.29
CA VAL A 311 -25.68 -9.55 -19.55
C VAL A 311 -25.16 -8.70 -20.71
N GLY A 312 -23.84 -8.62 -20.88
CA GLY A 312 -23.24 -7.75 -21.87
C GLY A 312 -21.72 -7.85 -21.93
N ARG A 313 -21.09 -6.78 -22.40
CA ARG A 313 -19.63 -6.66 -22.48
C ARG A 313 -19.11 -5.49 -21.67
N SER A 314 -17.84 -5.54 -21.32
CA SER A 314 -17.13 -4.44 -20.69
C SER A 314 -15.89 -4.07 -21.50
N VAL A 315 -15.56 -2.78 -21.48
CA VAL A 315 -14.36 -2.23 -22.10
C VAL A 315 -13.74 -1.27 -21.09
N ARG A 316 -12.44 -1.42 -20.83
CA ARG A 316 -11.66 -0.46 -20.04
C ARG A 316 -10.60 0.17 -20.92
N VAL A 317 -10.57 1.50 -20.93
CA VAL A 317 -9.60 2.31 -21.66
C VAL A 317 -8.88 3.20 -20.67
N ASP A 318 -7.55 3.11 -20.66
CA ASP A 318 -6.73 4.06 -19.92
C ASP A 318 -6.41 5.26 -20.82
N LEU A 319 -6.68 6.45 -20.32
CA LEU A 319 -6.48 7.75 -20.96
C LEU A 319 -5.35 8.49 -20.22
N ALA A 320 -4.77 9.51 -20.86
CA ALA A 320 -3.74 10.33 -20.19
C ALA A 320 -4.33 11.05 -18.96
N GLY A 321 -4.05 10.56 -17.75
CA GLY A 321 -4.52 11.11 -16.47
C GLY A 321 -5.89 10.60 -16.00
N GLY A 322 -6.46 9.58 -16.63
CA GLY A 322 -7.74 8.99 -16.21
C GLY A 322 -8.03 7.64 -16.82
N SER A 323 -9.11 6.98 -16.37
CA SER A 323 -9.55 5.68 -16.90
C SER A 323 -11.05 5.71 -17.17
N LEU A 324 -11.44 5.15 -18.30
CA LEU A 324 -12.83 4.99 -18.72
C LEU A 324 -13.18 3.50 -18.65
N GLU A 325 -14.25 3.19 -17.94
CA GLU A 325 -14.83 1.87 -17.87
C GLU A 325 -16.25 1.90 -18.42
N LEU A 326 -16.50 1.07 -19.42
CA LEU A 326 -17.74 0.96 -20.13
C LEU A 326 -18.35 -0.42 -19.88
N MET A 327 -19.66 -0.45 -19.59
CA MET A 327 -20.47 -1.65 -19.62
C MET A 327 -21.61 -1.46 -20.64
N VAL A 328 -21.63 -2.30 -21.66
CA VAL A 328 -22.62 -2.28 -22.76
C VAL A 328 -23.50 -3.51 -22.65
N PRO A 329 -24.81 -3.35 -22.36
CA PRO A 329 -25.76 -4.46 -22.39
C PRO A 329 -25.85 -5.10 -23.78
N ALA A 330 -26.09 -6.41 -23.84
CA ALA A 330 -26.34 -7.10 -25.11
C ALA A 330 -27.76 -6.86 -25.66
N ALA A 331 -28.71 -6.55 -24.79
CA ALA A 331 -30.10 -6.29 -25.16
C ALA A 331 -30.23 -4.97 -25.94
N SER A 332 -30.91 -5.01 -27.08
CA SER A 332 -31.18 -3.83 -27.90
C SER A 332 -32.02 -2.80 -27.12
N GLY A 333 -31.65 -1.51 -27.21
CA GLY A 333 -32.34 -0.41 -26.54
C GLY A 333 -31.96 -0.16 -25.08
N ALA A 334 -31.16 -1.03 -24.44
CA ALA A 334 -30.67 -0.78 -23.09
C ALA A 334 -29.47 0.20 -23.12
N SER A 335 -29.48 1.19 -22.22
CA SER A 335 -28.41 2.19 -22.14
C SER A 335 -27.10 1.58 -21.64
N ALA A 336 -26.00 1.99 -22.27
CA ALA A 336 -24.67 1.72 -21.76
C ALA A 336 -24.42 2.53 -20.48
N SER A 337 -23.61 2.00 -19.58
CA SER A 337 -23.13 2.75 -18.41
C SER A 337 -21.63 2.99 -18.54
N LEU A 338 -21.22 4.22 -18.28
CA LEU A 338 -19.83 4.64 -18.33
C LEU A 338 -19.41 5.24 -17.00
N ARG A 339 -18.27 4.78 -16.50
CA ARG A 339 -17.56 5.36 -15.37
C ARG A 339 -16.27 5.97 -15.87
N PHE A 340 -16.10 7.26 -15.68
CA PHE A 340 -14.84 7.95 -15.93
C PHE A 340 -14.25 8.41 -14.61
N THR A 341 -13.04 7.94 -14.35
CA THR A 341 -12.29 8.22 -13.11
C THR A 341 -11.04 8.97 -13.50
N PHE A 342 -10.79 10.11 -12.87
CA PHE A 342 -9.61 10.92 -13.10
C PHE A 342 -9.24 11.68 -11.82
N SER A 343 -8.00 12.15 -11.74
CA SER A 343 -7.55 13.07 -10.70
C SER A 343 -6.96 14.31 -11.36
N LEU A 344 -7.22 15.47 -10.78
CA LEU A 344 -6.59 16.74 -11.17
C LEU A 344 -5.35 17.05 -10.35
N GLU A 345 -5.09 16.26 -9.30
CA GLU A 345 -3.95 16.44 -8.40
C GLU A 345 -2.64 16.42 -9.18
N LYS A 346 -1.78 17.41 -8.92
CA LYS A 346 -0.44 17.55 -9.57
C LYS A 346 -0.47 17.70 -11.09
N LEU A 347 -1.65 17.86 -11.71
CA LEU A 347 -1.73 18.10 -13.15
C LEU A 347 -1.53 19.58 -13.48
N GLU A 348 -0.80 19.83 -14.56
CA GLU A 348 -0.76 21.14 -15.19
C GLU A 348 -2.16 21.53 -15.70
N PRO A 349 -2.54 22.83 -15.65
CA PRO A 349 -3.87 23.30 -16.07
C PRO A 349 -4.28 22.80 -17.46
N ALA A 350 -3.39 22.84 -18.45
CA ALA A 350 -3.66 22.36 -19.80
C ALA A 350 -4.00 20.85 -19.86
N ALA A 351 -3.40 20.03 -19.00
CA ALA A 351 -3.72 18.61 -18.88
C ALA A 351 -5.07 18.39 -18.19
N GLY A 352 -5.32 19.10 -17.09
CA GLY A 352 -6.62 19.07 -16.40
C GLY A 352 -7.78 19.50 -17.29
N LEU A 353 -7.59 20.52 -18.14
CA LEU A 353 -8.60 20.95 -19.12
C LEU A 353 -8.96 19.86 -20.12
N ARG A 354 -8.01 19.01 -20.54
CA ARG A 354 -8.32 17.87 -21.42
C ARG A 354 -9.23 16.87 -20.73
N LEU A 355 -8.95 16.52 -19.48
CA LEU A 355 -9.78 15.61 -18.69
C LEU A 355 -11.18 16.19 -18.42
N LEU A 356 -11.27 17.47 -18.09
CA LEU A 356 -12.57 18.13 -17.87
C LEU A 356 -13.39 18.23 -19.15
N ARG A 357 -12.77 18.40 -20.33
CA ARG A 357 -13.50 18.35 -21.61
C ARG A 357 -14.08 16.96 -21.87
N ILE A 358 -13.35 15.88 -21.54
CA ILE A 358 -13.87 14.51 -21.61
C ILE A 358 -15.05 14.36 -20.64
N TYR A 359 -14.88 14.78 -19.38
CA TYR A 359 -15.93 14.72 -18.37
C TYR A 359 -17.19 15.49 -18.79
N GLN A 360 -17.05 16.70 -19.33
CA GLN A 360 -18.18 17.51 -19.79
C GLN A 360 -18.95 16.85 -20.91
N ARG A 361 -18.26 16.19 -21.85
CA ARG A 361 -18.91 15.43 -22.93
C ARG A 361 -19.68 14.23 -22.38
N ILE A 362 -19.09 13.50 -21.42
CA ILE A 362 -19.79 12.42 -20.72
C ILE A 362 -21.00 12.95 -19.95
N ALA A 363 -20.85 14.10 -19.27
CA ALA A 363 -21.91 14.70 -18.48
C ALA A 363 -23.05 15.28 -19.35
N ALA A 364 -22.74 15.75 -20.56
CA ALA A 364 -23.74 16.17 -21.53
C ALA A 364 -24.60 15.00 -22.04
N GLY A 365 -24.09 13.77 -21.97
CA GLY A 365 -24.72 12.59 -22.57
C GLY A 365 -24.50 12.52 -24.08
N GLY A 366 -25.16 11.57 -24.73
CA GLY A 366 -25.10 11.37 -26.18
C GLY A 366 -24.29 10.14 -26.62
N ALA A 367 -24.06 10.04 -27.92
CA ALA A 367 -23.41 8.90 -28.54
C ALA A 367 -21.89 8.95 -28.36
N PHE A 368 -21.29 7.79 -28.14
CA PHE A 368 -19.83 7.64 -28.13
C PHE A 368 -19.44 6.22 -28.55
N GLU A 369 -18.19 6.08 -28.98
CA GLU A 369 -17.59 4.82 -29.41
C GLU A 369 -16.14 4.72 -28.94
N VAL A 370 -15.70 3.48 -28.71
CA VAL A 370 -14.29 3.10 -28.52
C VAL A 370 -13.87 2.35 -29.77
N ARG A 371 -12.90 2.90 -30.50
CA ARG A 371 -12.43 2.39 -31.81
C ARG A 371 -11.00 1.90 -31.70
N ALA A 372 -10.70 0.75 -32.31
CA ALA A 372 -9.35 0.32 -32.64
C ALA A 372 -9.17 0.33 -34.17
N SER A 373 -7.96 0.03 -34.63
CA SER A 373 -7.65 -0.11 -36.06
C SER A 373 -8.58 -1.10 -36.80
N ALA A 374 -9.07 -2.13 -36.11
CA ALA A 374 -9.99 -3.13 -36.66
C ALA A 374 -11.49 -2.70 -36.65
N GLY A 375 -11.83 -1.55 -36.07
CA GLY A 375 -13.19 -1.05 -35.96
C GLY A 375 -13.65 -0.77 -34.53
N ALA A 376 -14.96 -0.57 -34.34
CA ALA A 376 -15.56 -0.26 -33.04
C ALA A 376 -15.55 -1.49 -32.11
N ILE A 377 -14.94 -1.34 -30.94
CA ILE A 377 -14.86 -2.38 -29.88
C ILE A 377 -16.09 -2.30 -28.96
N GLY A 378 -16.55 -1.08 -28.71
CA GLY A 378 -17.72 -0.81 -27.87
C GLY A 378 -18.20 0.62 -28.07
N GLY A 379 -19.38 0.92 -27.56
CA GLY A 379 -20.00 2.24 -27.69
C GLY A 379 -21.45 2.19 -27.25
N GLY A 380 -22.11 3.33 -27.26
CA GLY A 380 -23.52 3.42 -26.96
C GLY A 380 -24.00 4.85 -26.74
N GLN A 381 -25.22 4.96 -26.22
CA GLN A 381 -25.83 6.22 -25.81
C GLN A 381 -25.71 6.39 -24.30
N LEU A 382 -25.21 7.55 -23.87
CA LEU A 382 -25.12 7.94 -22.47
C LEU A 382 -26.28 8.87 -22.11
N PRO A 383 -26.96 8.65 -20.97
CA PRO A 383 -27.89 9.64 -20.46
C PRO A 383 -27.14 10.90 -19.99
N PRO A 384 -27.72 12.10 -20.14
CA PRO A 384 -27.16 13.31 -19.55
C PRO A 384 -27.12 13.20 -18.03
N ARG A 385 -26.07 13.75 -17.42
CA ARG A 385 -26.02 13.95 -15.96
C ARG A 385 -26.94 15.09 -15.54
N PRO A 386 -27.35 15.14 -14.24
CA PRO A 386 -28.14 16.24 -13.70
C PRO A 386 -27.49 17.60 -13.97
N GLU A 387 -28.31 18.63 -14.17
CA GLU A 387 -27.85 19.98 -14.51
C GLU A 387 -26.84 20.54 -13.50
N ALA A 388 -27.05 20.32 -12.21
CA ALA A 388 -26.12 20.73 -11.16
C ALA A 388 -24.69 20.18 -11.38
N ALA A 389 -24.56 18.90 -11.76
CA ALA A 389 -23.25 18.28 -12.02
C ALA A 389 -22.59 18.83 -13.30
N ARG A 390 -23.39 19.26 -14.29
CA ARG A 390 -22.89 19.93 -15.50
C ARG A 390 -22.38 21.33 -15.19
N GLN A 391 -23.13 22.07 -14.37
CA GLN A 391 -22.76 23.42 -13.93
C GLN A 391 -21.49 23.42 -13.08
N GLU A 392 -21.37 22.48 -12.14
CA GLU A 392 -20.17 22.31 -11.31
C GLU A 392 -18.92 22.08 -12.18
N ALA A 393 -19.00 21.20 -13.17
CA ALA A 393 -17.88 20.96 -14.09
C ALA A 393 -17.60 22.15 -15.02
N ALA A 394 -18.62 22.92 -15.41
CA ALA A 394 -18.42 24.16 -16.16
C ALA A 394 -17.70 25.22 -15.33
N GLN A 395 -18.06 25.37 -14.05
CA GLN A 395 -17.39 26.30 -13.13
C GLN A 395 -15.94 25.90 -12.89
N LEU A 396 -15.67 24.62 -12.60
CA LEU A 396 -14.31 24.11 -12.41
C LEU A 396 -13.47 24.29 -13.68
N ARG A 397 -14.04 24.01 -14.87
CA ARG A 397 -13.34 24.26 -16.13
C ARG A 397 -13.01 25.74 -16.32
N SER A 398 -13.99 26.63 -16.13
CA SER A 398 -13.78 28.07 -16.27
C SER A 398 -12.66 28.57 -15.35
N TYR A 399 -12.59 28.04 -14.13
CA TYR A 399 -11.50 28.32 -13.21
C TYR A 399 -10.13 27.89 -13.78
N ILE A 400 -10.00 26.65 -14.25
CA ILE A 400 -8.72 26.15 -14.77
C ILE A 400 -8.33 26.85 -16.09
N GLU A 401 -9.31 27.28 -16.89
CA GLU A 401 -9.07 28.08 -18.11
C GLU A 401 -8.46 29.44 -17.77
N ASP A 402 -9.00 30.12 -16.75
CA ASP A 402 -8.42 31.38 -16.29
C ASP A 402 -7.02 31.17 -15.69
N LEU A 403 -6.80 30.06 -14.95
CA LEU A 403 -5.50 29.72 -14.37
C LEU A 403 -4.45 29.52 -15.45
N GLU A 404 -4.77 28.69 -16.43
CA GLU A 404 -3.87 28.40 -17.54
C GLU A 404 -3.48 29.69 -18.27
N ALA A 405 -4.45 30.55 -18.55
CA ALA A 405 -4.22 31.80 -19.26
C ALA A 405 -3.28 32.74 -18.50
N VAL A 406 -3.46 32.86 -17.18
CA VAL A 406 -2.59 33.68 -16.32
C VAL A 406 -1.19 33.06 -16.21
N GLN A 407 -1.08 31.74 -16.01
CA GLN A 407 0.22 31.06 -15.98
C GLN A 407 0.99 31.24 -17.28
N ARG A 408 0.31 31.14 -18.44
CA ARG A 408 0.92 31.38 -19.75
C ARG A 408 1.41 32.82 -19.89
N HIS A 409 0.62 33.80 -19.46
CA HIS A 409 1.00 35.22 -19.53
C HIS A 409 2.21 35.53 -18.65
N CYS A 410 2.24 34.97 -17.45
CA CYS A 410 3.32 35.19 -16.48
C CYS A 410 4.53 34.28 -16.69
N GLU A 411 4.46 33.31 -17.62
CA GLU A 411 5.45 32.25 -17.83
C GLU A 411 5.82 31.49 -16.54
N GLN A 412 4.85 31.37 -15.62
CA GLN A 412 4.99 30.68 -14.34
C GLN A 412 4.06 29.48 -14.27
N TYR A 413 4.59 28.31 -14.57
CA TYR A 413 3.84 27.06 -14.64
C TYR A 413 3.87 26.31 -13.31
N PHE A 414 2.70 25.86 -12.87
CA PHE A 414 2.55 25.02 -11.68
C PHE A 414 1.25 24.22 -11.74
N PRO A 415 1.18 23.09 -11.02
CA PRO A 415 -0.02 22.27 -11.00
C PRO A 415 -1.26 23.01 -10.50
N ILE A 416 -2.44 22.51 -10.90
CA ILE A 416 -3.73 22.95 -10.37
C ILE A 416 -3.68 22.83 -8.83
N PRO A 417 -3.89 23.94 -8.09
CA PRO A 417 -3.90 23.89 -6.63
C PRO A 417 -5.05 23.05 -6.09
N ASP A 418 -4.80 22.31 -5.00
CA ASP A 418 -5.82 21.46 -4.35
C ASP A 418 -6.92 22.28 -3.67
N GLU A 419 -6.56 23.46 -3.16
CA GLU A 419 -7.47 24.38 -2.48
C GLU A 419 -7.35 25.79 -3.05
N LEU A 420 -8.51 26.42 -3.24
CA LEU A 420 -8.62 27.76 -3.80
C LEU A 420 -9.70 28.52 -3.09
N THR A 421 -9.39 29.75 -2.71
CA THR A 421 -10.35 30.61 -2.02
C THR A 421 -11.27 31.32 -3.02
N PRO A 422 -12.47 31.78 -2.60
CA PRO A 422 -13.30 32.65 -3.44
C PRO A 422 -12.56 33.91 -3.91
N THR A 423 -11.65 34.44 -3.08
CA THR A 423 -10.79 35.58 -3.43
C THR A 423 -9.83 35.24 -4.57
N ASP A 424 -9.23 34.06 -4.57
CA ASP A 424 -8.38 33.57 -5.66
C ASP A 424 -9.16 33.50 -6.97
N ARG A 425 -10.41 33.00 -6.94
CA ARG A 425 -11.27 32.93 -8.13
C ARG A 425 -11.51 34.31 -8.73
N ILE A 426 -11.81 35.31 -7.90
CA ILE A 426 -12.06 36.70 -8.31
C ILE A 426 -10.78 37.31 -8.90
N ALA A 427 -9.65 37.19 -8.19
CA ALA A 427 -8.37 37.72 -8.62
C ALA A 427 -7.93 37.12 -9.97
N LEU A 428 -8.11 35.81 -10.14
CA LEU A 428 -7.76 35.10 -11.36
C LEU A 428 -8.66 35.49 -12.54
N ARG A 429 -9.97 35.66 -12.31
CA ARG A 429 -10.89 36.14 -13.36
C ARG A 429 -10.55 37.57 -13.80
N MET A 430 -10.30 38.45 -12.83
CA MET A 430 -9.88 39.83 -13.08
C MET A 430 -8.57 39.86 -13.90
N ALA A 431 -7.59 39.03 -13.51
CA ALA A 431 -6.33 38.90 -14.23
C ALA A 431 -6.50 38.42 -15.66
N ARG A 432 -7.34 37.40 -15.89
CA ARG A 432 -7.66 36.93 -17.25
C ARG A 432 -8.22 38.04 -18.12
N LEU A 433 -9.18 38.81 -17.61
CA LEU A 433 -9.80 39.91 -18.35
C LEU A 433 -8.80 41.03 -18.65
N LEU A 434 -7.95 41.37 -17.69
CA LEU A 434 -6.85 42.32 -17.88
C LEU A 434 -5.91 41.87 -19.01
N ILE A 435 -5.46 40.62 -18.99
CA ILE A 435 -4.59 40.02 -20.02
C ILE A 435 -5.25 40.07 -21.42
N GLN A 436 -6.58 39.93 -21.47
CA GLN A 436 -7.35 40.04 -22.72
C GLN A 436 -7.56 41.48 -23.19
N GLY A 437 -7.05 42.47 -22.45
CA GLY A 437 -7.14 43.89 -22.78
C GLY A 437 -8.42 44.57 -22.31
N HIS A 438 -9.20 43.94 -21.43
CA HIS A 438 -10.40 44.54 -20.87
C HIS A 438 -10.09 45.43 -19.66
N CYS A 439 -10.88 46.50 -19.52
CA CYS A 439 -10.94 47.28 -18.29
C CYS A 439 -11.82 46.53 -17.26
N VAL A 440 -11.42 46.49 -16.00
CA VAL A 440 -12.15 45.79 -14.93
C VAL A 440 -12.22 46.64 -13.67
N ALA A 441 -13.37 46.66 -12.99
CA ALA A 441 -13.49 47.28 -11.67
C ALA A 441 -12.83 46.36 -10.64
N SER A 442 -11.85 46.88 -9.89
CA SER A 442 -11.07 46.07 -8.95
C SER A 442 -11.76 46.04 -7.59
N PRO A 443 -12.31 44.90 -7.14
CA PRO A 443 -12.95 44.81 -5.83
C PRO A 443 -11.96 45.00 -4.66
N PHE A 444 -10.66 44.95 -4.96
CA PHE A 444 -9.56 45.08 -4.01
C PHE A 444 -9.05 46.51 -3.87
N LEU A 445 -9.37 47.42 -4.81
CA LEU A 445 -8.90 48.81 -4.80
C LEU A 445 -10.07 49.79 -4.62
N ARG A 446 -10.46 50.00 -3.37
CA ARG A 446 -11.51 50.96 -2.96
C ARG A 446 -11.00 52.34 -2.60
N GLN A 447 -9.69 52.48 -2.40
CA GLN A 447 -9.04 53.73 -2.08
C GLN A 447 -7.60 53.70 -2.61
N ALA A 448 -7.07 54.86 -2.98
CA ALA A 448 -5.69 55.01 -3.43
C ALA A 448 -5.02 56.12 -2.63
N ARG A 449 -3.73 55.93 -2.33
CA ARG A 449 -2.93 56.95 -1.64
C ARG A 449 -1.94 57.56 -2.63
N PHE A 450 -1.87 58.89 -2.63
CA PHE A 450 -0.98 59.66 -3.49
C PHE A 450 -0.07 60.54 -2.64
N THR A 451 1.18 60.67 -3.05
CA THR A 451 2.13 61.62 -2.48
C THR A 451 2.20 62.83 -3.39
N LEU A 452 1.95 64.01 -2.85
CA LEU A 452 2.02 65.26 -3.61
C LEU A 452 3.48 65.61 -3.94
N ASN A 453 3.71 66.15 -5.14
CA ASN A 453 5.02 66.60 -5.61
C ASN A 453 5.30 68.09 -5.30
N GLY A 454 4.42 68.74 -4.53
CA GLY A 454 4.53 70.16 -4.17
C GLY A 454 4.02 71.15 -5.22
N GLN A 455 3.64 70.70 -6.42
CA GLN A 455 3.05 71.59 -7.43
C GLN A 455 1.62 71.96 -7.05
N ASP A 456 1.37 73.26 -6.91
CA ASP A 456 0.05 73.81 -6.63
C ASP A 456 -0.70 74.15 -7.93
N SER A 457 -1.97 73.77 -8.01
CA SER A 457 -2.83 74.09 -9.16
C SER A 457 -4.29 74.23 -8.72
N PRO A 458 -5.11 75.01 -9.46
CA PRO A 458 -6.53 75.13 -9.16
C PRO A 458 -7.25 73.78 -9.11
N THR A 459 -6.94 72.87 -10.05
CA THR A 459 -7.53 71.52 -10.09
C THR A 459 -7.16 70.69 -8.87
N LEU A 460 -5.91 70.76 -8.42
CA LEU A 460 -5.48 70.07 -7.20
C LEU A 460 -6.21 70.65 -5.98
N ARG A 461 -6.29 71.98 -5.85
CA ARG A 461 -7.00 72.63 -4.74
C ARG A 461 -8.48 72.27 -4.69
N SER A 462 -9.16 72.21 -5.83
CA SER A 462 -10.55 71.75 -5.93
C SER A 462 -10.72 70.30 -5.45
N LEU A 463 -9.87 69.37 -5.92
CA LEU A 463 -9.86 67.98 -5.45
C LEU A 463 -9.64 67.88 -3.93
N LEU A 464 -8.64 68.59 -3.40
CA LEU A 464 -8.34 68.59 -1.96
C LEU A 464 -9.43 69.24 -1.09
N SER A 465 -10.26 70.10 -1.70
CA SER A 465 -11.43 70.70 -1.03
C SER A 465 -12.65 69.77 -0.99
N GLY A 466 -12.52 68.55 -1.53
CA GLY A 466 -13.56 67.54 -1.54
C GLY A 466 -14.44 67.52 -2.81
N GLU A 467 -14.13 68.34 -3.82
CA GLU A 467 -14.86 68.30 -5.09
C GLU A 467 -14.50 67.02 -5.88
N PRO A 468 -15.48 66.27 -6.43
CA PRO A 468 -15.20 65.07 -7.21
C PRO A 468 -14.39 65.35 -8.48
N HIS A 469 -13.26 64.67 -8.66
CA HIS A 469 -12.42 64.78 -9.86
C HIS A 469 -12.06 63.42 -10.45
N ALA A 470 -11.70 63.40 -11.75
CA ALA A 470 -11.15 62.21 -12.37
C ALA A 470 -9.69 62.00 -11.93
N VAL A 471 -9.35 60.78 -11.54
CA VAL A 471 -7.98 60.40 -11.17
C VAL A 471 -7.54 59.23 -12.01
N ARG A 472 -6.32 59.34 -12.54
CA ARG A 472 -5.61 58.28 -13.24
C ARG A 472 -4.23 58.11 -12.62
N GLY A 473 -3.88 56.89 -12.28
CA GLY A 473 -2.54 56.53 -11.84
C GLY A 473 -2.02 55.30 -12.59
N SER A 474 -0.78 54.93 -12.29
CA SER A 474 -0.12 53.75 -12.84
C SER A 474 0.70 53.07 -11.75
N THR A 475 0.66 51.73 -11.72
CA THR A 475 1.60 50.91 -10.97
C THR A 475 2.54 50.22 -11.95
N ALA A 476 3.85 50.23 -11.65
CA ALA A 476 4.86 49.59 -12.49
C ALA A 476 4.79 48.06 -12.45
N ALA A 477 4.29 47.49 -11.34
CA ALA A 477 4.11 46.07 -11.17
C ALA A 477 2.76 45.81 -10.49
N PHE A 478 1.85 45.16 -11.22
CA PHE A 478 0.65 44.58 -10.65
C PHE A 478 0.83 43.07 -10.58
N ALA A 479 0.68 42.52 -9.38
CA ALA A 479 0.82 41.10 -9.13
C ALA A 479 -0.39 40.57 -8.35
N LEU A 480 -0.75 39.33 -8.61
CA LEU A 480 -1.73 38.58 -7.83
C LEU A 480 -1.03 37.47 -7.06
N THR A 481 -1.56 37.17 -5.87
CA THR A 481 -1.09 36.04 -5.07
C THR A 481 -2.06 34.88 -5.25
N LEU A 482 -1.57 33.73 -5.71
CA LEU A 482 -2.37 32.53 -5.91
C LEU A 482 -1.64 31.32 -5.34
N ALA A 483 -2.26 30.60 -4.41
CA ALA A 483 -1.67 29.44 -3.73
C ALA A 483 -0.23 29.72 -3.22
N GLY A 484 -0.03 30.90 -2.62
CA GLY A 484 1.28 31.34 -2.09
C GLY A 484 2.30 31.78 -3.13
N ARG A 485 1.93 31.86 -4.42
CA ARG A 485 2.80 32.33 -5.51
C ARG A 485 2.43 33.74 -5.95
N HIS A 486 3.43 34.56 -6.23
CA HIS A 486 3.24 35.90 -6.77
C HIS A 486 3.36 35.88 -8.30
N LEU A 487 2.24 36.12 -8.98
CA LEU A 487 2.13 36.14 -10.44
C LEU A 487 2.09 37.59 -10.90
N GLU A 488 3.19 38.06 -11.49
CA GLU A 488 3.32 39.42 -12.01
C GLU A 488 2.67 39.53 -13.38
N LEU A 489 1.64 40.36 -13.49
CA LEU A 489 0.92 40.63 -14.73
C LEU A 489 1.57 41.74 -15.57
N GLY A 490 2.36 42.60 -14.93
CA GLY A 490 2.99 43.76 -15.54
C GLY A 490 2.37 45.09 -15.09
N PRO A 491 2.72 46.21 -15.75
CA PRO A 491 2.23 47.53 -15.38
C PRO A 491 0.73 47.69 -15.66
N VAL A 492 0.03 48.29 -14.71
CA VAL A 492 -1.42 48.54 -14.78
C VAL A 492 -1.70 50.00 -14.54
N HIS A 493 -2.60 50.56 -15.33
CA HIS A 493 -3.25 51.81 -15.00
C HIS A 493 -4.45 51.58 -14.11
N PHE A 494 -4.64 52.48 -13.15
CA PHE A 494 -5.88 52.57 -12.40
C PHE A 494 -6.55 53.92 -12.64
N TYR A 495 -7.89 53.92 -12.74
CA TYR A 495 -8.67 55.08 -13.10
C TYR A 495 -10.02 55.10 -12.41
N HIS A 496 -10.50 56.31 -12.09
CA HIS A 496 -11.89 56.54 -11.73
C HIS A 496 -12.35 57.94 -12.16
N PRO A 497 -13.55 58.11 -12.74
CA PRO A 497 -14.03 59.41 -13.22
C PRO A 497 -14.39 60.40 -12.09
N HIS A 498 -14.73 59.88 -10.90
CA HIS A 498 -15.17 60.70 -9.76
C HIS A 498 -14.56 60.17 -8.45
N VAL A 499 -13.53 60.83 -7.94
CA VAL A 499 -12.95 60.55 -6.63
C VAL A 499 -12.96 61.80 -5.76
N THR A 500 -13.05 61.60 -4.45
CA THR A 500 -12.90 62.65 -3.44
C THR A 500 -11.73 62.31 -2.52
N VAL A 501 -11.13 63.34 -1.93
CA VAL A 501 -10.09 63.19 -0.90
C VAL A 501 -10.76 63.05 0.46
N ASP A 502 -10.14 62.27 1.35
CA ASP A 502 -10.55 62.26 2.76
C ASP A 502 -10.46 63.67 3.36
N GLU A 503 -11.49 64.10 4.11
CA GLU A 503 -11.64 65.49 4.54
C GLU A 503 -10.47 65.98 5.42
N GLU A 504 -9.90 65.11 6.24
CA GLU A 504 -8.76 65.45 7.09
C GLU A 504 -7.47 65.54 6.26
N ASP A 505 -7.24 64.60 5.35
CA ASP A 505 -6.12 64.62 4.41
C ASP A 505 -6.17 65.86 3.50
N GLY A 506 -7.36 66.22 3.01
CA GLY A 506 -7.59 67.38 2.16
C GLY A 506 -7.24 68.70 2.85
N ARG A 507 -7.78 68.93 4.07
CA ARG A 507 -7.46 70.13 4.87
C ARG A 507 -5.97 70.22 5.20
N ARG A 508 -5.35 69.10 5.59
CA ARG A 508 -3.92 69.03 5.90
C ARG A 508 -3.06 69.37 4.67
N ALA A 509 -3.39 68.79 3.53
CA ALA A 509 -2.67 69.03 2.28
C ALA A 509 -2.83 70.47 1.77
N LEU A 510 -4.03 71.06 1.86
CA LEU A 510 -4.26 72.47 1.51
C LEU A 510 -3.42 73.41 2.36
N ALA A 511 -3.42 73.24 3.69
CA ALA A 511 -2.61 74.05 4.60
C ALA A 511 -1.10 73.88 4.33
N ALA A 512 -0.66 72.66 3.96
CA ALA A 512 0.73 72.39 3.59
C ALA A 512 1.11 73.09 2.29
N LEU A 513 0.24 73.10 1.27
CA LEU A 513 0.45 73.82 0.00
C LEU A 513 0.53 75.34 0.23
N GLU A 514 -0.37 75.90 1.04
CA GLU A 514 -0.35 77.33 1.39
C GLU A 514 0.93 77.75 2.12
N ALA A 515 1.49 76.86 2.94
CA ALA A 515 2.74 77.07 3.64
C ALA A 515 3.99 76.75 2.80
N GLY A 516 3.85 76.40 1.51
CA GLY A 516 4.97 76.02 0.63
C GLY A 516 5.64 74.69 1.01
N ARG A 517 4.95 73.82 1.75
CA ARG A 517 5.42 72.51 2.26
C ARG A 517 4.56 71.34 1.76
N GLY A 518 3.96 71.48 0.59
CA GLY A 518 3.06 70.47 0.03
C GLY A 518 3.76 69.22 -0.50
N GLU A 519 5.05 69.30 -0.84
CA GLU A 519 5.83 68.15 -1.30
C GLU A 519 5.94 67.06 -0.21
N GLY A 520 5.71 65.81 -0.59
CA GLY A 520 5.74 64.68 0.33
C GLY A 520 4.45 64.50 1.14
N CYS A 521 3.47 65.39 1.02
CA CYS A 521 2.19 65.23 1.71
C CYS A 521 1.41 64.06 1.08
N GLU A 522 1.05 63.07 1.90
CA GLU A 522 0.19 61.96 1.47
C GLU A 522 -1.28 62.33 1.57
N VAL A 523 -2.07 61.99 0.55
CA VAL A 523 -3.52 62.12 0.52
C VAL A 523 -4.17 60.82 0.09
N THR A 524 -5.26 60.45 0.77
CA THR A 524 -6.08 59.30 0.40
C THR A 524 -7.28 59.74 -0.41
N VAL A 525 -7.49 59.13 -1.58
CA VAL A 525 -8.68 59.34 -2.40
C VAL A 525 -9.57 58.10 -2.43
N ARG A 526 -10.87 58.32 -2.57
CA ARG A 526 -11.89 57.28 -2.67
C ARG A 526 -12.84 57.58 -3.84
N PRO A 527 -13.19 56.58 -4.66
CA PRO A 527 -14.30 56.69 -5.60
C PRO A 527 -15.60 57.10 -4.89
N VAL A 528 -16.38 57.97 -5.53
CA VAL A 528 -17.69 58.38 -5.03
C VAL A 528 -18.67 57.20 -5.09
N GLY A 529 -19.69 57.18 -4.22
CA GLY A 529 -20.79 56.20 -4.31
C GLY A 529 -20.43 54.78 -3.85
N GLY A 530 -19.24 54.59 -3.25
CA GLY A 530 -18.75 53.27 -2.85
C GLY A 530 -18.25 52.41 -4.01
N GLU A 531 -17.99 53.05 -5.17
CA GLU A 531 -17.45 52.41 -6.37
C GLU A 531 -15.99 51.96 -6.18
N CYS A 532 -15.48 51.19 -7.14
CA CYS A 532 -14.11 50.69 -7.14
C CYS A 532 -13.26 51.35 -8.24
N PHE A 533 -11.95 51.45 -8.00
CA PHE A 533 -11.03 51.85 -9.06
C PHE A 533 -11.03 50.82 -10.19
N ARG A 534 -10.90 51.32 -11.42
CA ARG A 534 -10.87 50.50 -12.64
C ARG A 534 -9.43 50.23 -13.03
N HIS A 535 -9.10 49.00 -13.39
CA HIS A 535 -7.77 48.58 -13.84
C HIS A 535 -7.76 48.28 -15.34
N LEU A 536 -6.64 48.62 -15.99
CA LEU A 536 -6.34 48.26 -17.37
C LEU A 536 -4.82 48.02 -17.51
N LEU A 537 -4.39 46.96 -18.19
CA LEU A 537 -2.96 46.76 -18.48
C LEU A 537 -2.42 47.90 -19.35
N HIS A 538 -1.20 48.36 -19.06
CA HIS A 538 -0.58 49.50 -19.75
C HIS A 538 -0.51 49.31 -21.26
N ASP A 539 -0.15 48.09 -21.69
CA ASP A 539 0.07 47.75 -23.10
C ASP A 539 -1.21 47.33 -23.83
N ALA A 540 -2.36 47.33 -23.15
CA ALA A 540 -3.63 47.01 -23.79
C ALA A 540 -4.05 48.16 -24.73
N ALA A 541 -4.21 47.85 -26.02
CA ALA A 541 -4.84 48.77 -26.95
C ALA A 541 -6.24 49.13 -26.41
N PRO A 542 -6.60 50.43 -26.27
CA PRO A 542 -7.88 50.83 -25.69
C PRO A 542 -9.02 50.58 -26.69
N GLY A 543 -9.33 49.30 -26.96
CA GLY A 543 -10.39 48.89 -27.87
C GLY A 543 -11.79 49.18 -27.32
N SER A 544 -11.96 49.21 -25.99
CA SER A 544 -13.26 49.40 -25.32
C SER A 544 -13.35 50.66 -24.44
N GLY A 545 -12.30 51.48 -24.38
CA GLY A 545 -12.20 52.59 -23.42
C GLY A 545 -12.13 52.13 -21.95
N TRP A 546 -12.27 53.07 -21.02
CA TRP A 546 -12.19 52.87 -19.56
C TRP A 546 -13.51 52.36 -18.92
N THR A 547 -14.30 51.63 -19.70
CA THR A 547 -15.57 51.05 -19.26
C THR A 547 -15.33 49.64 -18.73
N PRO A 548 -15.61 49.36 -17.45
CA PRO A 548 -15.35 48.04 -16.89
C PRO A 548 -16.28 46.99 -17.48
N VAL A 549 -15.74 45.81 -17.79
CA VAL A 549 -16.55 44.62 -18.09
C VAL A 549 -16.83 43.84 -16.80
N PRO A 550 -18.00 43.19 -16.67
CA PRO A 550 -18.30 42.37 -15.51
C PRO A 550 -17.39 41.14 -15.43
N LEU A 551 -17.15 40.64 -14.21
CA LEU A 551 -16.40 39.39 -14.01
C LEU A 551 -17.23 38.16 -14.41
N GLU A 552 -18.55 38.25 -14.32
CA GLU A 552 -19.54 37.20 -14.63
C GLU A 552 -19.36 35.92 -13.78
N LEU A 553 -18.97 36.10 -12.51
CA LEU A 553 -18.79 35.01 -11.58
C LEU A 553 -20.10 34.65 -10.87
N PRO A 554 -20.54 33.37 -10.87
CA PRO A 554 -21.75 32.96 -10.17
C PRO A 554 -21.71 33.30 -8.67
N GLY A 555 -22.76 33.94 -8.16
CA GLY A 555 -22.88 34.31 -6.74
C GLY A 555 -22.00 35.49 -6.31
N PHE A 556 -21.21 36.06 -7.22
CA PHE A 556 -20.44 37.27 -6.95
C PHE A 556 -21.24 38.51 -7.34
N THR A 557 -21.28 39.50 -6.44
CA THR A 557 -21.90 40.79 -6.75
C THR A 557 -20.85 41.67 -7.41
N GLU A 558 -21.10 42.07 -8.65
CA GLU A 558 -20.16 42.91 -9.40
C GLU A 558 -19.86 44.21 -8.64
N PRO A 559 -18.57 44.58 -8.51
CA PRO A 559 -18.21 45.89 -7.96
C PRO A 559 -18.76 46.98 -8.88
N ARG A 560 -19.40 47.98 -8.26
CA ARG A 560 -19.88 49.16 -8.96
C ARG A 560 -18.73 50.10 -9.29
#